data_AF-A0A524MXI6-F1
#
_entry.id   AF-A0A524MXI6-F1
#
_cell.length_a   1.000
_cell.length_b   1.000
_cell.length_c   1.000
_cell.angle_alpha   90.00
_cell.angle_beta   90.00
_cell.angle_gamma   90.00
#
_symmetry.space_group_name_H-M   'P 1'
#
loop_
_entity.id
_entity.type
_entity.pdbx_description
1 polymer ?
#
loop_
_entity_poly.entity_id
_entity_poly.type
_entity_poly.pdbx_seq_one_letter_code
_entity_poly.pdbx_strand_id
1 'polypeptide(L)'
;MNHAYVYAKIDENRDRSILRLRELVQVYPEGEKPLQDKVAELFEAVGCKVGYLELLPTTVQLNKEFAVAEAIDMTKRIHIIGKIKGSGRGKSLMLITHPDADPINPEGWSIPLHEGIIKDGRMYGWAVADDLA
;
A
#
# COMPACT_ATOMS: atom_id res chain seq x y z
N MET A 1 -6.55 18.86 -19.31
CA MET A 1 -5.38 18.30 -18.59
C MET A 1 -4.34 17.96 -19.64
N ASN A 2 -3.08 18.40 -19.49
CA ASN A 2 -2.04 18.11 -20.47
C ASN A 2 -1.38 16.77 -20.09
N HIS A 3 -1.73 15.69 -20.81
CA HIS A 3 -1.19 14.36 -20.51
C HIS A 3 0.33 14.29 -20.68
N ALA A 4 0.91 15.02 -21.64
CA ALA A 4 2.36 15.05 -21.83
C ALA A 4 3.10 15.63 -20.61
N TYR A 5 2.52 16.63 -19.96
CA TYR A 5 3.06 17.16 -18.71
C TYR A 5 3.00 16.13 -17.58
N VAL A 6 1.90 15.38 -17.47
CA VAL A 6 1.76 14.34 -16.43
C VAL A 6 2.79 13.22 -16.66
N TYR A 7 2.95 12.73 -17.89
CA TYR A 7 3.94 11.71 -18.21
C TYR A 7 5.37 12.19 -17.92
N ALA A 8 5.71 13.43 -18.31
CA ALA A 8 7.00 14.01 -17.97
C ALA A 8 7.24 14.04 -16.45
N LYS A 9 6.21 14.39 -15.65
CA LYS A 9 6.31 14.33 -14.18
C LYS A 9 6.44 12.91 -13.64
N ILE A 10 5.85 11.91 -14.28
CA ILE A 10 6.04 10.51 -13.89
C ILE A 10 7.50 10.11 -14.15
N ASP A 11 8.03 10.42 -15.34
CA ASP A 11 9.41 10.09 -15.72
C ASP A 11 10.44 10.80 -14.83
N GLU A 12 10.25 12.09 -14.54
CA GLU A 12 11.08 12.86 -13.60
C GLU A 12 11.12 12.26 -12.19
N ASN A 13 10.06 11.55 -11.78
CA ASN A 13 9.93 10.99 -10.44
C ASN A 13 10.13 9.47 -10.38
N ARG A 14 10.50 8.84 -11.50
CA ARG A 14 10.60 7.39 -11.64
C ARG A 14 11.45 6.75 -10.54
N ASP A 15 12.68 7.24 -10.36
CA ASP A 15 13.62 6.64 -9.40
C ASP A 15 13.15 6.85 -7.96
N ARG A 16 12.51 8.00 -7.67
CA ARG A 16 11.91 8.26 -6.35
C ARG A 16 10.75 7.30 -6.07
N SER A 17 9.89 7.02 -7.05
CA SER A 17 8.80 6.06 -6.88
C SER A 17 9.32 4.64 -6.67
N ILE A 18 10.35 4.23 -7.41
CA ILE A 18 10.99 2.92 -7.25
C ILE A 18 11.64 2.79 -5.86
N LEU A 19 12.32 3.84 -5.37
CA LEU A 19 12.91 3.85 -4.04
C LEU A 19 11.85 3.77 -2.94
N ARG A 20 10.73 4.48 -3.08
CA ARG A 20 9.61 4.40 -2.13
C ARG A 20 9.00 3.01 -2.04
N LEU A 21 8.78 2.35 -3.18
CA LEU A 21 8.32 0.96 -3.19
C LEU A 21 9.31 0.04 -2.49
N ARG A 22 10.62 0.22 -2.76
CA ARG A 22 11.67 -0.54 -2.07
C ARG A 22 11.65 -0.33 -0.56
N GLU A 23 11.45 0.90 -0.09
CA GLU A 23 11.32 1.21 1.35
C GLU A 23 10.11 0.48 1.97
N LEU A 24 8.96 0.43 1.29
CA LEU A 24 7.79 -0.30 1.78
C LEU A 24 8.07 -1.80 1.89
N VAL A 25 8.74 -2.40 0.90
CA VAL A 25 9.16 -3.81 0.92
C VAL A 25 10.10 -4.11 2.11
N GLN A 26 10.96 -3.15 2.45
CA GLN A 26 11.92 -3.27 3.56
C GLN A 26 11.28 -3.11 4.94
N VAL A 27 10.25 -2.28 5.06
CA VAL A 27 9.48 -2.09 6.30
C VAL A 27 8.47 -3.22 6.52
N TYR A 28 8.00 -3.86 5.45
CA TYR A 28 7.04 -4.98 5.52
C TYR A 28 7.28 -6.01 6.65
N PRO A 29 8.49 -6.59 6.84
CA PRO A 29 8.73 -7.58 7.89
C PRO A 29 8.60 -7.05 9.33
N GLU A 30 8.53 -5.73 9.53
CA GLU A 30 8.32 -5.11 10.84
C GLU A 30 6.85 -5.17 11.30
N GLY A 31 5.93 -5.53 10.40
CA GLY A 31 4.52 -5.74 10.69
C GLY A 31 3.59 -4.58 10.30
N GLU A 32 2.30 -4.75 10.59
CA GLU A 32 1.23 -3.86 10.09
C GLU A 32 1.41 -2.41 10.54
N LYS A 33 1.72 -2.16 11.82
CA LYS A 33 1.82 -0.78 12.35
C LYS A 33 2.96 0.01 11.69
N PRO A 34 4.22 -0.47 11.67
CA PRO A 34 5.31 0.23 10.97
C PRO A 34 5.02 0.48 9.48
N LEU A 35 4.45 -0.52 8.79
CA LEU A 35 4.10 -0.38 7.38
C LEU A 35 3.02 0.66 7.14
N GLN A 36 1.93 0.65 7.93
CA GLN A 36 0.87 1.64 7.84
C GLN A 36 1.35 3.06 8.18
N ASP A 37 2.25 3.19 9.17
CA ASP A 37 2.89 4.47 9.50
C ASP A 37 3.69 5.00 8.30
N LYS A 38 4.46 4.14 7.65
CA LYS A 38 5.25 4.51 6.46
C LYS A 38 4.35 4.97 5.30
N VAL A 39 3.21 4.31 5.08
CA VAL A 39 2.26 4.75 4.04
C VAL A 39 1.57 6.06 4.45
N ALA A 40 1.26 6.26 5.74
CA ALA A 40 0.73 7.53 6.24
C ALA A 40 1.70 8.69 5.99
N GLU A 41 3.00 8.52 6.24
CA GLU A 41 4.03 9.52 5.89
C GLU A 41 4.00 9.88 4.40
N LEU A 42 3.83 8.90 3.52
CA LEU A 42 3.73 9.13 2.07
C LEU A 42 2.46 9.92 1.72
N PHE A 43 1.33 9.62 2.37
CA PHE A 43 0.07 10.35 2.20
C PHE A 43 0.21 11.80 2.67
N GLU A 44 0.80 12.04 3.84
CA GLU A 44 1.04 13.40 4.35
C GLU A 44 1.97 14.20 3.43
N ALA A 45 3.02 13.56 2.90
CA ALA A 45 3.95 14.19 1.98
C ALA A 45 3.31 14.64 0.65
N VAL A 46 2.18 14.04 0.25
CA VAL A 46 1.39 14.46 -0.92
C VAL A 46 0.21 15.37 -0.57
N GLY A 47 0.09 15.77 0.69
CA GLY A 47 -0.91 16.74 1.16
C GLY A 47 -2.23 16.13 1.61
N CYS A 48 -2.28 14.82 1.87
CA CYS A 48 -3.45 14.20 2.49
C CYS A 48 -3.58 14.63 3.96
N LYS A 49 -4.81 14.84 4.41
CA LYS A 49 -5.15 14.70 5.83
C LYS A 49 -5.31 13.21 6.12
N VAL A 50 -4.42 12.64 6.92
CA VAL A 50 -4.44 11.22 7.28
C VAL A 50 -5.27 11.01 8.55
N GLY A 51 -6.03 9.92 8.58
CA GLY A 51 -6.69 9.41 9.77
C GLY A 51 -6.45 7.90 9.89
N TYR A 52 -6.40 7.42 11.13
CA TYR A 52 -6.27 6.01 11.45
C TYR A 52 -7.62 5.47 11.92
N LEU A 53 -7.91 4.24 11.55
CA LEU A 53 -9.06 3.49 12.02
C LEU A 53 -8.60 2.08 12.40
N GLU A 54 -8.68 1.76 13.69
CA GLU A 54 -8.48 0.41 14.19
C GLU A 54 -9.84 -0.24 14.38
N LEU A 55 -10.07 -1.36 13.71
CA LEU A 55 -11.33 -2.09 13.81
C LEU A 55 -11.07 -3.58 13.86
N LEU A 56 -11.98 -4.29 14.52
CA LEU A 56 -12.02 -5.75 14.49
C LEU A 56 -12.87 -6.16 13.27
N PRO A 57 -12.37 -6.96 12.32
CA PRO A 57 -13.11 -7.31 11.10
C PRO A 57 -14.52 -7.85 11.35
N THR A 58 -14.72 -8.63 12.42
CA THR A 58 -16.04 -9.18 12.81
C THR A 58 -17.07 -8.11 13.22
N THR A 59 -16.65 -6.87 13.45
CA THR A 59 -17.54 -5.74 13.78
C THR A 59 -18.02 -4.99 12.53
N VAL A 60 -17.46 -5.30 11.35
CA VAL A 60 -17.86 -4.68 10.08
C VAL A 60 -19.11 -5.38 9.57
N GLN A 61 -20.17 -4.61 9.34
CA GLN A 61 -21.39 -5.12 8.74
C GLN A 61 -21.19 -5.34 7.24
N LEU A 62 -21.23 -6.59 6.81
CA LEU A 62 -21.22 -6.94 5.40
C LEU A 62 -22.59 -6.64 4.78
N ASN A 63 -22.63 -5.82 3.72
CA ASN A 63 -23.85 -5.49 2.99
C ASN A 63 -23.68 -5.92 1.52
N LYS A 64 -24.32 -7.02 1.14
CA LYS A 64 -24.13 -7.66 -0.18
C LYS A 64 -22.67 -8.06 -0.45
N GLU A 65 -21.91 -8.27 0.62
CA GLU A 65 -20.53 -8.74 0.61
C GLU A 65 -20.45 -10.05 1.40
N PHE A 66 -19.37 -10.79 1.19
CA PHE A 66 -19.15 -12.07 1.82
C PHE A 66 -17.68 -12.23 2.20
N ALA A 67 -17.43 -12.78 3.38
CA ALA A 67 -16.15 -13.27 3.83
C ALA A 67 -16.34 -14.69 4.37
N VAL A 68 -15.47 -15.62 3.98
CA VAL A 68 -15.46 -16.96 4.61
C VAL A 68 -15.02 -16.79 6.06
N ALA A 69 -15.72 -17.45 7.00
CA ALA A 69 -15.51 -17.24 8.43
C ALA A 69 -14.06 -17.51 8.85
N GLU A 70 -13.42 -18.47 8.18
CA GLU A 70 -12.04 -18.91 8.40
C GLU A 70 -10.99 -17.87 7.97
N ALA A 71 -11.35 -16.94 7.06
CA ALA A 71 -10.47 -15.87 6.61
C ALA A 71 -10.65 -14.58 7.43
N ILE A 72 -11.62 -14.53 8.34
CA ILE A 72 -11.84 -13.33 9.15
C ILE A 72 -10.79 -13.29 10.26
N ASP A 73 -9.88 -12.33 10.16
CA ASP A 73 -8.92 -12.05 11.22
C ASP A 73 -9.65 -11.65 12.52
N MET A 74 -9.28 -12.31 13.61
CA MET A 74 -9.88 -12.12 14.94
C MET A 74 -9.14 -11.08 15.78
N THR A 75 -8.23 -10.32 15.17
CA THR A 75 -7.48 -9.24 15.78
C THR A 75 -7.88 -7.88 15.19
N LYS A 76 -7.57 -6.80 15.91
CA LYS A 76 -7.78 -5.45 15.38
C LYS A 76 -6.79 -5.20 14.25
N ARG A 77 -7.30 -4.68 13.13
CA ARG A 77 -6.52 -4.29 11.97
C ARG A 77 -6.49 -2.79 11.82
N ILE A 78 -5.34 -2.26 11.46
CA ILE A 78 -5.10 -0.83 11.27
C ILE A 78 -5.41 -0.46 9.83
N HIS A 79 -6.23 0.57 9.65
CA HIS A 79 -6.55 1.16 8.35
C HIS A 79 -6.14 2.63 8.35
N ILE A 80 -5.50 3.06 7.27
CA ILE A 80 -5.15 4.46 7.04
C ILE A 80 -6.04 5.05 5.96
N ILE A 81 -6.47 6.30 6.17
CA ILE A 81 -7.36 7.00 5.26
C ILE A 81 -6.76 8.37 4.97
N GLY A 82 -6.14 8.51 3.80
CA GLY A 82 -5.68 9.79 3.26
C GLY A 82 -6.80 10.52 2.54
N LYS A 83 -7.04 11.80 2.89
CA LYS A 83 -8.05 12.64 2.22
C LYS A 83 -7.43 13.93 1.69
N ILE A 84 -7.53 14.15 0.37
CA ILE A 84 -7.28 15.45 -0.26
C ILE A 84 -8.63 16.07 -0.60
N LYS A 85 -8.91 17.26 -0.05
CA LYS A 85 -10.14 17.99 -0.37
C LYS A 85 -10.00 18.61 -1.76
N GLY A 86 -10.78 18.12 -2.72
CA GLY A 86 -10.86 18.73 -4.04
C GLY A 86 -11.41 20.16 -4.00
N SER A 87 -10.95 21.01 -4.91
CA SER A 87 -11.43 22.39 -5.11
C SER A 87 -12.31 22.56 -6.35
N GLY A 88 -12.44 21.52 -7.17
CA GLY A 88 -13.18 21.55 -8.44
C GLY A 88 -14.59 20.96 -8.36
N ARG A 89 -15.26 20.90 -9.51
CA ARG A 89 -16.60 20.28 -9.69
C ARG A 89 -16.55 18.86 -10.28
N GLY A 90 -15.38 18.21 -10.20
CA GLY A 90 -15.18 16.85 -10.69
C GLY A 90 -15.83 15.80 -9.78
N LYS A 91 -15.77 14.54 -10.20
CA LYS A 91 -16.21 13.41 -9.35
C LYS A 91 -15.19 13.15 -8.25
N SER A 92 -15.68 12.73 -7.08
CA SER A 92 -14.83 12.14 -6.05
C SER A 92 -14.28 10.79 -6.52
N LEU A 93 -13.04 10.48 -6.15
CA LEU A 93 -12.38 9.21 -6.40
C LEU A 93 -11.94 8.61 -5.07
N MET A 94 -12.13 7.30 -4.91
CA MET A 94 -11.59 6.51 -3.81
C MET A 94 -10.70 5.44 -4.41
N LEU A 95 -9.47 5.33 -3.90
CA LEU A 95 -8.53 4.26 -4.20
C LEU A 95 -8.42 3.40 -2.95
N ILE A 96 -8.48 2.08 -3.13
CA ILE A 96 -8.42 1.09 -2.05
C ILE A 96 -7.32 0.12 -2.45
N THR A 97 -6.39 -0.15 -1.52
CA THR A 97 -5.27 -1.09 -1.66
C THR A 97 -5.15 -1.87 -0.37
N HIS A 98 -4.41 -2.98 -0.38
CA HIS A 98 -4.16 -3.76 0.82
C HIS A 98 -2.64 -3.97 0.99
N PRO A 99 -2.03 -3.41 2.05
CA PRO A 99 -0.58 -3.56 2.25
C PRO A 99 -0.22 -4.87 2.95
N ASP A 100 -1.19 -5.67 3.39
CA ASP A 100 -0.97 -7.02 3.90
C ASP A 100 -0.81 -8.03 2.76
N ALA A 101 0.03 -9.03 3.00
CA ALA A 101 0.21 -10.16 2.10
C ALA A 101 0.19 -11.47 2.88
N ASP A 102 -0.10 -12.55 2.16
CA ASP A 102 -0.23 -13.90 2.69
C ASP A 102 1.03 -14.39 3.43
N PRO A 103 0.91 -15.41 4.30
CA PRO A 103 2.05 -16.12 4.83
C PRO A 103 2.93 -16.66 3.69
N ILE A 104 4.24 -16.44 3.80
CA ILE A 104 5.22 -16.88 2.79
C ILE A 104 6.18 -17.91 3.37
N ASN A 105 6.52 -18.94 2.59
CA ASN A 105 7.64 -19.83 2.87
C ASN A 105 8.94 -19.27 2.25
N PRO A 106 9.92 -18.82 3.06
CA PRO A 106 11.17 -18.27 2.56
C PRO A 106 12.06 -19.29 1.82
N GLU A 107 11.92 -20.58 2.08
CA GLU A 107 12.80 -21.61 1.51
C GLU A 107 12.69 -21.74 -0.02
N GLY A 108 11.56 -21.32 -0.60
CA GLY A 108 11.34 -21.32 -2.04
C GLY A 108 12.02 -20.17 -2.79
N TRP A 109 12.64 -19.23 -2.07
CA TRP A 109 13.17 -18.00 -2.64
C TRP A 109 14.68 -18.04 -2.81
N SER A 110 15.14 -17.78 -4.03
CA SER A 110 16.57 -17.63 -4.35
C SER A 110 17.10 -16.20 -4.17
N ILE A 111 16.24 -15.26 -3.79
CA ILE A 111 16.53 -13.83 -3.60
C ILE A 111 15.88 -13.39 -2.27
N PRO A 112 16.50 -12.49 -1.50
CA PRO A 112 15.90 -11.98 -0.26
C PRO A 112 14.50 -11.39 -0.47
N LEU A 113 13.56 -11.80 0.37
CA LEU A 113 12.15 -11.38 0.31
C LEU A 113 11.96 -9.88 0.55
N HIS A 114 12.72 -9.29 1.47
CA HIS A 114 12.43 -7.96 2.01
C HIS A 114 13.51 -6.91 1.68
N GLU A 115 14.41 -7.19 0.74
CA GLU A 115 15.44 -6.21 0.35
C GLU A 115 15.02 -5.32 -0.84
N GLY A 116 13.98 -5.72 -1.57
CA GLY A 116 13.53 -5.06 -2.79
C GLY A 116 14.63 -5.00 -3.85
N ILE A 117 15.25 -6.15 -4.15
CA ILE A 117 16.39 -6.25 -5.07
C ILE A 117 15.94 -5.85 -6.48
N ILE A 118 16.65 -4.92 -7.10
CA ILE A 118 16.39 -4.51 -8.48
C ILE A 118 17.42 -5.16 -9.39
N LYS A 119 16.96 -6.01 -10.32
CA LYS A 119 17.82 -6.72 -11.27
C LYS A 119 17.10 -6.87 -12.61
N ASP A 120 17.81 -6.63 -13.71
CA ASP A 120 17.32 -6.80 -15.07
C ASP A 120 15.97 -6.10 -15.34
N GLY A 121 15.80 -4.88 -14.80
CA GLY A 121 14.60 -4.07 -14.96
C GLY A 121 13.40 -4.49 -14.10
N ARG A 122 13.59 -5.40 -13.13
CA ARG A 122 12.53 -5.88 -12.22
C ARG A 122 12.92 -5.64 -10.76
N MET A 123 11.93 -5.38 -9.92
CA MET A 123 12.08 -5.45 -8.46
C MET A 123 11.60 -6.81 -7.97
N TYR A 124 12.41 -7.45 -7.13
CA TYR A 124 12.13 -8.73 -6.48
C TYR A 124 11.93 -8.50 -4.99
N GLY A 125 10.81 -8.99 -4.47
CA GLY A 125 10.49 -8.96 -3.06
C GLY A 125 9.08 -9.45 -2.79
N TRP A 126 8.80 -9.83 -1.55
CA TRP A 126 7.46 -10.15 -1.08
C TRP A 126 6.58 -8.91 -1.06
N ALA A 127 5.30 -9.08 -1.36
CA ALA A 127 4.28 -8.03 -1.44
C ALA A 127 4.53 -6.91 -2.50
N VAL A 128 5.64 -6.95 -3.25
CA VAL A 128 5.95 -5.94 -4.29
C VAL A 128 4.78 -5.73 -5.25
N ALA A 129 4.19 -6.81 -5.76
CA ALA A 129 3.12 -6.76 -6.75
C ALA A 129 1.72 -7.06 -6.16
N ASP A 130 1.65 -7.32 -4.86
CA ASP A 130 0.43 -7.74 -4.16
C ASP A 130 0.50 -7.28 -2.70
N ASP A 131 0.17 -6.02 -2.38
CA ASP A 131 -0.25 -4.94 -3.31
C ASP A 131 0.48 -3.62 -2.98
N LEU A 132 1.81 -3.67 -2.74
CA LEU A 132 2.60 -2.50 -2.32
C LEU A 132 2.87 -1.47 -3.43
N ALA A 133 2.86 -1.86 -4.71
CA ALA A 133 3.23 -1.00 -5.85
C ALA A 133 2.09 -0.08 -6.32
#